data_AF-A0A4Q5NQL4-F1
#
_entry.id   AF-A0A4Q5NQL4-F1
#
_cell.length_a   1.000
_cell.length_b   1.000
_cell.length_c   1.000
_cell.angle_alpha   90.00
_cell.angle_beta   90.00
_cell.angle_gamma   90.00
#
_symmetry.space_group_name_H-M   'P 1'
#
loop_
_entity.id
_entity.type
_entity.pdbx_description
1 polymer ?
#
loop_
_entity_poly.entity_id
_entity_poly.type
_entity_poly.pdbx_seq_one_letter_code
_entity_poly.pdbx_strand_id
1 'polypeptide(L)'
;MAQFRLLLAGALFLSAGCIPTNKAATPLPTTKPSPALLSPDLKELRRYITVPRNPVAVIWEYKQIGDGIMGPSDSQILAVIQYPPADANAIEQTLRKSGTPSKGEVALQSWFPRDLYKKSVRTSGRGMVLHGTKFDATPFARQSLQNGFALRIPNTPYFVVSLFTT
;
A
#
# COMPACT_ATOMS: atom_id res chain seq x y z
N MET A 1 -28.60 12.71 72.14
CA MET A 1 -28.74 11.48 72.96
C MET A 1 -28.22 10.34 72.09
N ALA A 2 -26.98 9.88 72.27
CA ALA A 2 -26.60 8.72 73.13
C ALA A 2 -27.32 7.44 72.65
N GLN A 3 -26.70 6.29 72.32
CA GLN A 3 -25.54 5.54 72.85
C GLN A 3 -24.99 4.67 71.67
N PHE A 4 -23.69 4.43 71.46
CA PHE A 4 -22.66 3.69 72.21
C PHE A 4 -22.82 2.16 72.26
N ARG A 5 -21.79 1.47 71.71
CA ARG A 5 -21.26 0.11 71.97
C ARG A 5 -21.89 -1.08 71.22
N LEU A 6 -21.19 -2.16 70.86
CA LEU A 6 -19.77 -2.61 70.76
C LEU A 6 -19.89 -4.11 70.33
N LEU A 7 -18.80 -4.71 69.81
CA LEU A 7 -18.53 -6.18 69.72
C LEU A 7 -19.20 -6.94 68.56
N LEU A 8 -18.63 -7.96 67.91
CA LEU A 8 -17.29 -8.57 67.80
C LEU A 8 -17.46 -9.72 66.76
N ALA A 9 -16.36 -10.27 66.25
CA ALA A 9 -16.23 -11.56 65.53
C ALA A 9 -16.77 -11.57 64.09
N GLY A 10 -16.04 -12.00 63.06
CA GLY A 10 -15.06 -13.07 63.03
C GLY A 10 -15.63 -14.21 62.20
N ALA A 11 -15.23 -14.35 60.95
CA ALA A 11 -15.34 -15.59 60.19
C ALA A 11 -14.51 -15.50 58.90
N LEU A 12 -13.39 -16.20 58.87
CA LEU A 12 -12.81 -16.72 57.64
C LEU A 12 -13.85 -17.61 56.95
N PHE A 13 -14.08 -17.41 55.66
CA PHE A 13 -14.49 -18.50 54.78
C PHE A 13 -13.63 -18.45 53.51
N LEU A 14 -12.75 -19.44 53.39
CA LEU A 14 -12.20 -19.86 52.12
C LEU A 14 -13.34 -20.41 51.26
N SER A 15 -13.59 -19.80 50.11
CA SER A 15 -14.32 -20.43 49.02
C SER A 15 -13.37 -20.70 47.86
N ALA A 16 -13.12 -21.98 47.66
CA ALA A 16 -12.43 -22.56 46.52
C ALA A 16 -13.40 -22.71 45.34
N GLY A 17 -12.86 -22.56 44.12
CA GLY A 17 -13.47 -22.98 42.84
C GLY A 17 -14.38 -21.94 42.19
N CYS A 18 -14.35 -21.65 40.89
CA CYS A 18 -13.63 -22.21 39.74
C CYS A 18 -13.36 -21.06 38.76
N ILE A 19 -12.10 -20.91 38.32
CA ILE A 19 -11.76 -19.99 37.22
C ILE A 19 -12.03 -20.76 35.91
N PRO A 20 -12.81 -20.22 34.95
CA PRO A 20 -12.98 -20.87 33.67
C PRO A 20 -11.64 -20.92 32.93
N THR A 21 -11.24 -22.13 32.58
CA THR A 21 -10.15 -22.45 31.65
C THR A 21 -10.43 -21.82 30.29
N ASN A 22 -10.00 -20.57 30.09
CA ASN A 22 -9.83 -20.03 28.76
C ASN A 22 -8.57 -20.64 28.16
N LYS A 23 -8.81 -21.65 27.33
CA LYS A 23 -7.91 -22.23 26.34
C LYS A 23 -7.04 -21.11 25.75
N ALA A 24 -5.76 -21.13 26.08
CA ALA A 24 -4.79 -20.19 25.53
C ALA A 24 -4.86 -20.29 24.01
N ALA A 25 -5.38 -19.24 23.38
CA ALA A 25 -5.28 -19.06 21.95
C ALA A 25 -3.79 -18.91 21.64
N THR A 26 -3.24 -19.87 20.91
CA THR A 26 -1.93 -19.76 20.29
C THR A 26 -1.85 -18.42 19.57
N PRO A 27 -0.94 -17.50 19.93
CA PRO A 27 -0.76 -16.29 19.14
C PRO A 27 -0.36 -16.72 17.74
N LEU A 28 -1.17 -16.31 16.75
CA LEU A 28 -0.81 -16.41 15.34
C LEU A 28 0.60 -15.85 15.16
N PRO A 29 1.47 -16.48 14.34
CA PRO A 29 2.76 -15.91 14.02
C PRO A 29 2.50 -14.49 13.49
N THR A 30 2.98 -13.49 14.24
CA THR A 30 2.94 -12.10 13.81
C THR A 30 4.01 -11.99 12.72
N THR A 31 3.63 -12.31 11.49
CA THR A 31 4.47 -12.08 10.31
C THR A 31 4.67 -10.57 10.22
N LYS A 32 5.83 -10.12 10.70
CA LYS A 32 6.28 -8.74 10.59
C LYS A 32 6.25 -8.36 9.11
N PRO A 33 5.45 -7.34 8.68
CA PRO A 33 5.47 -6.90 7.30
C PRO A 33 6.90 -6.51 6.94
N SER A 34 7.42 -7.11 5.86
CA SER A 34 8.73 -6.78 5.32
C SER A 34 8.76 -5.27 5.04
N PRO A 35 9.77 -4.52 5.52
CA PRO A 35 9.74 -3.08 5.46
C PRO A 35 9.70 -2.61 4.01
N ALA A 36 8.77 -1.70 3.72
CA ALA A 36 8.68 -1.05 2.44
C ALA A 36 9.98 -0.32 2.11
N LEU A 37 10.57 -0.59 0.95
CA LEU A 37 11.77 0.11 0.50
C LEU A 37 11.37 1.28 -0.40
N LEU A 38 11.51 2.51 0.09
CA LEU A 38 11.30 3.75 -0.68
C LEU A 38 12.64 4.23 -1.27
N SER A 39 12.72 4.39 -2.60
CA SER A 39 13.93 4.83 -3.29
C SER A 39 13.61 5.85 -4.40
N PRO A 40 14.43 6.89 -4.58
CA PRO A 40 14.36 7.81 -5.72
C PRO A 40 15.24 7.36 -6.91
N ASP A 41 15.91 6.21 -6.84
CA ASP A 41 16.90 5.80 -7.85
C ASP A 41 16.26 5.07 -9.04
N LEU A 42 16.40 5.67 -10.24
CA LEU A 42 15.98 5.08 -11.51
C LEU A 42 16.75 3.81 -11.88
N LYS A 43 18.06 3.75 -11.58
CA LYS A 43 18.91 2.60 -11.89
C LYS A 43 18.46 1.37 -11.11
N GLU A 44 18.06 1.57 -9.86
CA GLU A 44 17.48 0.50 -9.04
C GLU A 44 16.09 0.11 -9.53
N LEU A 45 15.20 1.08 -9.79
CA LEU A 45 13.85 0.82 -10.32
C LEU A 45 13.89 -0.05 -11.58
N ARG A 46 14.83 0.26 -12.50
CA ARG A 46 15.03 -0.49 -13.74
C ARG A 46 15.42 -1.95 -13.53
N ARG A 47 15.89 -2.36 -12.35
CA ARG A 47 16.14 -3.79 -12.05
C ARG A 47 14.85 -4.58 -11.97
N TYR A 48 13.76 -3.93 -11.57
CA TYR A 48 12.48 -4.58 -11.29
C TYR A 48 11.44 -4.39 -12.38
N ILE A 49 11.43 -3.22 -13.04
CA ILE A 49 10.43 -2.87 -14.07
C ILE A 49 11.12 -2.35 -15.33
N THR A 50 10.41 -2.42 -16.46
CA THR A 50 10.81 -1.75 -17.70
C THR A 50 10.40 -0.28 -17.62
N VAL A 51 11.31 0.64 -17.92
CA VAL A 51 11.01 2.09 -18.00
C VAL A 51 11.28 2.53 -19.44
N PRO A 52 10.24 2.65 -20.29
CA PRO A 52 10.40 2.71 -21.75
C PRO A 52 11.01 4.00 -22.29
N ARG A 53 11.07 5.07 -21.47
CA ARG A 53 11.67 6.36 -21.81
C ARG A 53 12.54 6.86 -20.65
N ASN A 54 13.21 7.98 -20.81
CA ASN A 54 14.01 8.57 -19.74
C ASN A 54 13.14 9.53 -18.92
N PRO A 55 12.84 9.21 -17.65
CA PRO A 55 12.11 10.11 -16.78
C PRO A 55 12.99 11.26 -16.29
N VAL A 56 12.36 12.37 -15.93
CA VAL A 56 12.97 13.49 -15.21
C VAL A 56 13.24 13.11 -13.76
N ALA A 57 12.28 12.42 -13.14
CA ALA A 57 12.36 12.00 -11.75
C ALA A 57 11.55 10.72 -11.52
N VAL A 58 11.99 9.93 -10.55
CA VAL A 58 11.25 8.77 -10.04
C VAL A 58 11.28 8.76 -8.52
N ILE A 59 10.18 8.29 -7.92
CA ILE A 59 10.13 7.88 -6.52
C ILE A 59 9.30 6.61 -6.50
N TRP A 60 9.81 5.54 -5.91
CA TRP A 60 9.15 4.25 -5.93
C TRP A 60 9.31 3.52 -4.60
N GLU A 61 8.36 2.65 -4.34
CA GLU A 61 8.28 1.84 -3.14
C GLU A 61 8.12 0.37 -3.54
N TYR A 62 8.91 -0.52 -2.96
CA TYR A 62 8.73 -1.97 -3.05
C TYR A 62 8.23 -2.54 -1.73
N LYS A 63 7.20 -3.37 -1.80
CA LYS A 63 6.55 -4.00 -0.65
C LYS A 63 6.33 -5.47 -0.92
N GLN A 64 6.51 -6.30 0.11
CA GLN A 64 6.02 -7.67 0.11
C GLN A 64 4.57 -7.64 0.58
N ILE A 65 3.65 -8.16 -0.24
CA ILE A 65 2.21 -8.19 0.01
C ILE A 65 1.74 -9.56 0.53
N GLY A 66 2.52 -10.62 0.32
CA GLY A 66 2.21 -11.96 0.82
C GLY A 66 2.25 -12.02 2.35
N ASP A 67 1.24 -12.64 2.95
CA ASP A 67 1.10 -12.81 4.41
C ASP A 67 1.65 -14.17 4.92
N GLY A 68 2.14 -15.00 4.00
CA GLY A 68 2.67 -16.34 4.28
C GLY A 68 1.61 -17.44 4.32
N ILE A 69 0.32 -17.14 4.16
CA ILE A 69 -0.79 -18.12 4.20
C ILE A 69 -1.36 -18.37 2.79
N MET A 70 -1.43 -17.33 1.95
CA MET A 70 -1.59 -17.46 0.49
C MET A 70 -0.31 -16.92 -0.17
N GLY A 71 0.66 -17.80 -0.45
CA GLY A 71 1.90 -17.48 -1.17
C GLY A 71 2.88 -16.53 -0.43
N PRO A 72 4.03 -17.01 0.07
CA PRO A 72 4.97 -16.20 0.86
C PRO A 72 5.75 -15.13 0.06
N SER A 73 5.55 -15.02 -1.26
CA SER A 73 6.48 -14.32 -2.16
C SER A 73 5.87 -13.12 -2.87
N ASP A 74 4.61 -12.81 -2.62
CA ASP A 74 3.96 -11.76 -3.40
C ASP A 74 4.55 -10.39 -3.11
N SER A 75 4.87 -9.67 -4.17
CA SER A 75 5.60 -8.42 -4.14
C SER A 75 4.92 -7.39 -5.01
N GLN A 76 4.93 -6.13 -4.58
CA GLN A 76 4.43 -4.98 -5.33
C GLN A 76 5.50 -3.91 -5.45
N ILE A 77 5.54 -3.28 -6.62
CA ILE A 77 6.15 -1.97 -6.83
C ILE A 77 5.07 -0.94 -7.08
N LEU A 78 5.14 0.17 -6.36
CA LEU A 78 4.39 1.38 -6.64
C LEU A 78 5.39 2.49 -6.96
N ALA A 79 5.38 2.98 -8.20
CA ALA A 79 6.30 4.00 -8.68
C ALA A 79 5.54 5.24 -9.15
N VAL A 80 5.99 6.42 -8.73
CA VAL A 80 5.62 7.71 -9.32
C VAL A 80 6.74 8.14 -10.25
N ILE A 81 6.43 8.26 -11.53
CA ILE A 81 7.38 8.56 -12.58
C ILE A 81 6.99 9.87 -13.26
N GLN A 82 7.91 10.83 -13.30
CA GLN A 82 7.75 12.08 -14.00
C GLN A 82 8.47 12.01 -15.35
N TYR A 83 7.75 12.23 -16.46
CA TYR A 83 8.36 12.28 -17.79
C TYR A 83 8.41 13.69 -18.36
N PRO A 84 9.35 13.97 -19.28
CA PRO A 84 9.26 15.14 -20.13
C PRO A 84 7.91 15.17 -20.87
N PRO A 85 7.30 16.33 -21.13
CA PRO A 85 6.00 16.42 -21.80
C PRO A 85 5.93 15.68 -23.16
N ALA A 86 7.02 15.73 -23.95
CA ALA A 86 7.11 15.03 -25.23
C ALA A 86 7.04 13.50 -25.06
N ASP A 87 7.71 12.97 -24.04
CA ASP A 87 7.75 11.54 -23.75
C ASP A 87 6.45 11.04 -23.11
N ALA A 88 5.79 11.86 -22.30
CA ALA A 88 4.52 11.50 -21.66
C ALA A 88 3.45 11.09 -22.68
N ASN A 89 3.35 11.83 -23.79
CA ASN A 89 2.41 11.50 -24.87
C ASN A 89 2.79 10.20 -25.60
N ALA A 90 4.08 10.00 -25.87
CA ALA A 90 4.57 8.78 -26.52
C ALA A 90 4.33 7.54 -25.65
N ILE A 91 4.52 7.65 -24.33
CA ILE A 91 4.23 6.58 -23.37
C ILE A 91 2.74 6.26 -23.34
N GLU A 92 1.89 7.28 -23.31
CA GLU A 92 0.44 7.08 -23.37
C GLU A 92 0.04 6.35 -24.65
N GLN A 93 0.61 6.71 -25.79
CA GLN A 93 0.36 6.00 -27.06
C GLN A 93 0.81 4.54 -27.00
N THR A 94 1.95 4.24 -26.38
CA THR A 94 2.39 2.85 -26.16
C THR A 94 1.40 2.09 -25.27
N LEU A 95 0.91 2.71 -24.19
CA LEU A 95 -0.04 2.08 -23.27
C LEU A 95 -1.43 1.86 -23.90
N ARG A 96 -1.86 2.73 -24.82
CA ARG A 96 -3.11 2.52 -25.58
C ARG A 96 -3.04 1.32 -26.52
N LYS A 97 -1.83 0.88 -26.90
CA LYS A 97 -1.64 -0.33 -27.73
C LYS A 97 -1.71 -1.61 -26.90
N SER A 98 -1.45 -1.56 -25.58
CA SER A 98 -1.52 -2.74 -24.71
C SER A 98 -2.94 -3.01 -24.17
N GLY A 99 -3.87 -2.06 -24.27
CA GLY A 99 -5.25 -2.30 -23.90
C GLY A 99 -6.14 -1.05 -23.94
N THR A 100 -7.42 -1.25 -23.67
CA THR A 100 -8.41 -0.16 -23.62
C THR A 100 -8.24 0.66 -22.34
N PRO A 101 -7.99 1.98 -22.42
CA PRO A 101 -7.92 2.83 -21.24
C PRO A 101 -9.27 2.93 -20.55
N SER A 102 -9.23 3.05 -19.23
CA SER A 102 -10.41 3.24 -18.38
C SER A 102 -10.19 4.39 -17.40
N LYS A 103 -11.25 4.89 -16.77
CA LYS A 103 -11.10 5.78 -15.62
C LYS A 103 -10.63 4.94 -14.43
N GLY A 104 -9.67 5.46 -13.68
CA GLY A 104 -9.20 4.81 -12.48
C GLY A 104 -8.69 5.79 -11.45
N GLU A 105 -8.25 5.24 -10.33
CA GLU A 105 -7.74 6.01 -9.21
C GLU A 105 -6.70 5.21 -8.43
N VAL A 106 -5.89 5.93 -7.66
CA VAL A 106 -4.91 5.36 -6.74
C VAL A 106 -4.92 6.14 -5.43
N ALA A 107 -4.79 5.42 -4.31
CA ALA A 107 -4.66 6.05 -3.01
C ALA A 107 -3.35 6.85 -2.92
N LEU A 108 -3.44 8.11 -2.54
CA LEU A 108 -2.29 8.98 -2.36
C LEU A 108 -1.44 8.46 -1.19
N GLN A 109 -0.14 8.24 -1.44
CA GLN A 109 0.79 7.85 -0.38
C GLN A 109 1.51 9.07 0.20
N SER A 110 1.96 8.97 1.45
CA SER A 110 2.65 10.04 2.18
C SER A 110 3.97 10.49 1.53
N TRP A 111 4.55 9.67 0.66
CA TRP A 111 5.81 9.92 -0.03
C TRP A 111 5.65 10.42 -1.47
N PHE A 112 4.42 10.54 -1.98
CA PHE A 112 4.20 11.04 -3.33
C PHE A 112 4.71 12.50 -3.46
N PRO A 113 5.11 12.95 -4.65
CA PRO A 113 5.48 14.34 -4.88
C PRO A 113 4.37 15.31 -4.44
N ARG A 114 4.74 16.42 -3.79
CA ARG A 114 3.79 17.43 -3.27
C ARG A 114 2.83 17.98 -4.32
N ASP A 115 3.24 18.02 -5.58
CA ASP A 115 2.39 18.46 -6.68
C ASP A 115 1.15 17.57 -6.86
N LEU A 116 1.25 16.28 -6.54
CA LEU A 116 0.14 15.35 -6.62
C LEU A 116 -0.87 15.57 -5.49
N TYR A 117 -0.45 16.04 -4.32
CA TYR A 117 -1.39 16.36 -3.23
C TYR A 117 -2.43 17.39 -3.66
N LYS A 118 -2.00 18.40 -4.43
CA LYS A 118 -2.89 19.45 -4.98
C LYS A 118 -3.88 18.91 -6.00
N LYS A 119 -3.66 17.71 -6.54
CA LYS A 119 -4.54 17.03 -7.51
C LYS A 119 -5.39 15.93 -6.86
N SER A 120 -5.14 15.63 -5.59
CA SER A 120 -5.87 14.58 -4.88
C SER A 120 -7.23 15.07 -4.38
N VAL A 121 -8.19 14.15 -4.34
CA VAL A 121 -9.56 14.40 -3.88
C VAL A 121 -9.84 13.47 -2.70
N ARG A 122 -10.58 13.95 -1.70
CA ARG A 122 -10.99 13.11 -0.58
C ARG A 122 -12.17 12.25 -0.99
N THR A 123 -12.02 10.94 -0.86
CA THR A 123 -13.05 9.93 -1.13
C THR A 123 -13.49 9.28 0.15
N SER A 124 -14.82 9.18 0.33
CA SER A 124 -15.42 8.55 1.51
C SER A 124 -14.88 7.12 1.70
N GLY A 125 -14.45 6.79 2.91
CA GLY A 125 -13.92 5.47 3.28
C GLY A 125 -12.53 5.11 2.74
N ARG A 126 -11.91 5.92 1.86
CA ARG A 126 -10.63 5.58 1.19
C ARG A 126 -9.53 6.63 1.30
N GLY A 127 -9.80 7.76 1.96
CA GLY A 127 -8.82 8.83 2.17
C GLY A 127 -8.64 9.70 0.92
N MET A 128 -7.42 10.23 0.72
CA MET A 128 -7.09 11.05 -0.45
C MET A 128 -6.73 10.15 -1.63
N VAL A 129 -7.35 10.36 -2.79
CA VAL A 129 -7.09 9.59 -4.01
C VAL A 129 -6.70 10.51 -5.17
N LEU A 130 -5.94 9.98 -6.10
CA LEU A 130 -5.66 10.61 -7.39
C LEU A 130 -6.50 9.94 -8.47
N HIS A 131 -7.25 10.73 -9.22
CA HIS A 131 -7.98 10.23 -10.39
C HIS A 131 -7.14 10.37 -11.66
N GLY A 132 -7.35 9.46 -12.60
CA GLY A 132 -6.69 9.53 -13.90
C GLY A 132 -7.18 8.51 -14.90
N THR A 133 -6.44 8.42 -16.00
CA THR A 133 -6.66 7.39 -17.02
C THR A 133 -5.80 6.20 -16.67
N LYS A 134 -6.44 5.06 -16.40
CA LYS A 134 -5.82 3.78 -16.09
C LYS A 134 -5.59 3.00 -17.38
N PHE A 135 -4.37 2.50 -17.51
CA PHE A 135 -3.90 1.67 -18.60
C PHE A 135 -3.37 0.35 -18.06
N ASP A 136 -3.33 -0.64 -18.93
CA ASP A 136 -2.59 -1.86 -18.70
C ASP A 136 -1.08 -1.57 -18.57
N ALA A 137 -0.42 -2.15 -17.57
CA ALA A 137 0.99 -1.89 -17.27
C ALA A 137 1.99 -2.83 -17.97
N THR A 138 1.55 -3.69 -18.88
CA THR A 138 2.42 -4.63 -19.61
C THR A 138 3.68 -3.95 -20.20
N PRO A 139 3.64 -2.72 -20.75
CA PRO A 139 4.86 -2.05 -21.24
C PRO A 139 5.91 -1.74 -20.15
N PHE A 140 5.49 -1.72 -18.88
CA PHE A 140 6.37 -1.56 -17.72
C PHE A 140 6.75 -2.89 -17.08
N ALA A 141 6.09 -3.99 -17.44
CA ALA A 141 6.33 -5.28 -16.83
C ALA A 141 7.77 -5.78 -17.09
N ARG A 142 8.32 -6.46 -16.10
CA ARG A 142 9.63 -7.13 -16.17
C ARG A 142 9.68 -8.25 -15.12
N GLN A 143 10.35 -9.36 -15.46
CA GLN A 143 10.50 -10.52 -14.58
C GLN A 143 9.14 -11.05 -14.08
N SER A 144 8.97 -11.19 -12.76
CA SER A 144 7.75 -11.70 -12.11
C SER A 144 6.69 -10.62 -11.89
N LEU A 145 7.03 -9.34 -12.03
CA LEU A 145 6.11 -8.21 -11.88
C LEU A 145 5.37 -7.98 -13.21
N GLN A 146 4.45 -8.89 -13.53
CA GLN A 146 3.74 -8.95 -14.81
C GLN A 146 2.34 -8.32 -14.75
N ASN A 147 1.76 -8.21 -13.55
CA ASN A 147 0.37 -7.77 -13.38
C ASN A 147 0.33 -6.37 -12.78
N GLY A 148 -0.63 -5.55 -13.21
CA GLY A 148 -0.79 -4.23 -12.63
C GLY A 148 -1.40 -3.18 -13.54
N PHE A 149 -1.15 -1.91 -13.22
CA PHE A 149 -1.70 -0.79 -13.97
C PHE A 149 -0.77 0.42 -13.97
N ALA A 150 -0.89 1.24 -15.02
CA ALA A 150 -0.31 2.57 -15.09
C ALA A 150 -1.44 3.61 -15.07
N LEU A 151 -1.36 4.61 -14.20
CA LEU A 151 -2.34 5.68 -14.07
C LEU A 151 -1.71 7.00 -14.51
N ARG A 152 -2.24 7.59 -15.58
CA ARG A 152 -1.87 8.93 -16.04
C ARG A 152 -2.63 9.99 -15.26
N ILE A 153 -1.92 10.87 -14.54
CA ILE A 153 -2.56 11.96 -13.80
C ILE A 153 -2.83 13.15 -14.74
N PRO A 154 -4.09 13.58 -14.93
CA PRO A 154 -4.46 14.64 -15.87
C PRO A 154 -3.72 15.96 -15.62
N ASN A 155 -3.34 16.67 -16.70
CA ASN A 155 -2.70 17.98 -16.64
C ASN A 155 -1.41 18.02 -15.77
N THR A 156 -0.68 16.92 -15.70
CA THR A 156 0.63 16.83 -15.04
C THR A 156 1.61 16.04 -15.90
N PRO A 157 2.91 15.95 -15.61
CA PRO A 157 3.82 15.01 -16.27
C PRO A 157 3.89 13.61 -15.61
N TYR A 158 3.04 13.33 -14.62
CA TYR A 158 3.18 12.14 -13.78
C TYR A 158 2.40 10.93 -14.29
N PHE A 159 3.02 9.76 -14.09
CA PHE A 159 2.42 8.44 -14.15
C PHE A 159 2.61 7.75 -12.80
N VAL A 160 1.58 7.08 -12.31
CA VAL A 160 1.67 6.17 -11.17
C VAL A 160 1.58 4.75 -11.69
N VAL A 161 2.65 3.97 -11.53
CA VAL A 161 2.73 2.59 -12.00
C VAL A 161 2.69 1.66 -10.79
N SER A 162 1.74 0.75 -10.76
CA SER A 162 1.67 -0.32 -9.78
C SER A 162 1.83 -1.65 -10.50
N LEU A 163 2.84 -2.43 -10.13
CA LEU A 163 3.07 -3.78 -10.65
C LEU A 163 3.21 -4.76 -9.50
N PHE A 164 2.73 -5.98 -9.66
CA PHE A 164 2.80 -7.03 -8.64
C PHE A 164 2.96 -8.43 -9.24
N THR A 165 3.43 -9.36 -8.41
CA THR A 165 3.55 -10.80 -8.73
C THR A 165 2.20 -11.51 -8.55
N THR A 166 2.10 -12.77 -8.95
CA THR A 166 0.91 -13.61 -8.79
C THR A 166 1.32 -15.00 -8.33
#